data_AF-A0A7V8DEK2-F1
#
_entry.id   AF-A0A7V8DEK2-F1
#
_cell.length_a   1.000
_cell.length_b   1.000
_cell.length_c   1.000
_cell.angle_alpha   90.00
_cell.angle_beta   90.00
_cell.angle_gamma   90.00
#
_symmetry.space_group_name_H-M   'P 1'
#
loop_
_entity.id
_entity.type
_entity.pdbx_description
1 polymer ?
#
loop_
_entity_poly.entity_id
_entity_poly.type
_entity_poly.pdbx_seq_one_letter_code
_entity_poly.pdbx_strand_id
1 'polypeptide(L)'
;MLSGWIKLVQRAENGDEGIVEIFKAGQSFGEAAVLTMRPFPVGVEVLTDSWLIQMASESFLAELARVPALVFKVLANLARLH
;
A
#
# COMPACT_ATOMS: atom_id res chain seq x y z
N MET A 1 -2.16 -5.41 6.30
CA MET A 1 -1.70 -5.32 7.70
C MET A 1 -2.52 -6.24 8.57
N LEU A 2 -1.87 -7.03 9.44
CA LEU A 2 -2.56 -7.90 10.41
C LEU A 2 -2.86 -7.17 11.73
N SER A 3 -1.93 -6.33 12.19
CA SER A 3 -2.08 -5.52 13.40
C SER A 3 -1.24 -4.24 13.32
N GLY A 4 -1.47 -3.32 14.25
CA GLY A 4 -0.69 -2.11 14.38
C GLY A 4 -1.06 -1.01 13.38
N TRP A 5 -0.27 0.06 13.41
CA TRP A 5 -0.48 1.30 12.67
C TRP A 5 0.84 1.71 12.01
N ILE A 6 0.78 2.07 10.73
CA ILE A 6 1.92 2.61 9.97
C ILE A 6 1.53 3.90 9.26
N LYS A 7 2.52 4.70 8.93
CA LYS A 7 2.39 5.96 8.20
C LYS A 7 3.19 5.87 6.90
N LEU A 8 2.55 6.14 5.78
CA LEU A 8 3.25 6.41 4.52
C LEU A 8 3.67 7.87 4.49
N VAL A 9 4.95 8.09 4.19
CA VAL A 9 5.54 9.43 4.08
C VAL A 9 6.14 9.63 2.72
N GLN A 10 5.95 10.81 2.14
CA GLN A 10 6.67 11.24 0.96
C GLN A 10 7.69 12.30 1.37
N ARG A 11 8.94 12.10 0.97
CA ARG A 11 10.01 13.08 1.18
C ARG A 11 10.08 14.02 -0.01
N ALA A 12 9.93 15.31 0.25
CA ALA A 12 10.22 16.35 -0.73
C ALA A 12 11.74 16.54 -0.86
N GLU A 13 12.18 17.09 -1.99
CA GLU A 13 13.62 17.34 -2.26
C GLU A 13 14.27 18.29 -1.25
N ASN A 14 13.47 19.16 -0.62
CA ASN A 14 13.91 20.09 0.42
C ASN A 14 14.04 19.45 1.82
N GLY A 15 13.72 18.15 1.96
CA GLY A 15 13.77 17.41 3.23
C GLY A 15 12.47 17.43 4.03
N ASP A 16 11.43 18.13 3.58
CA ASP A 16 10.12 18.08 4.23
C ASP A 16 9.46 16.70 4.04
N GLU A 17 8.79 16.22 5.07
CA GLU A 17 8.02 14.98 5.02
C GLU A 17 6.52 15.29 4.98
N GLY A 18 5.89 14.95 3.86
CA GLY A 18 4.43 14.94 3.72
C GLY A 18 3.87 13.60 4.17
N ILE A 19 2.86 13.61 5.05
CA ILE A 19 2.10 12.39 5.35
C ILE A 19 1.19 12.11 4.17
N VAL A 20 1.35 10.93 3.56
CA VAL A 20 0.47 10.45 2.50
C VAL A 20 -0.79 9.85 3.12
N GLU A 21 -0.61 8.89 4.03
CA GLU A 21 -1.73 8.20 4.67
C GLU A 21 -1.29 7.40 5.92
N ILE A 22 -2.25 7.09 6.81
CA ILE A 22 -2.07 6.18 7.94
C ILE A 22 -2.89 4.90 7.72
N PHE A 23 -2.22 3.75 7.74
CA PHE A 23 -2.83 2.43 7.60
C PHE A 23 -2.96 1.72 8.95
N LYS A 24 -4.03 0.95 9.08
CA LYS A 24 -4.38 0.14 10.26
C LYS A 24 -4.61 -1.32 9.87
N ALA A 25 -4.80 -2.16 10.88
CA ALA A 25 -5.21 -3.56 10.71
C ALA A 25 -6.36 -3.72 9.71
N GLY A 26 -6.24 -4.68 8.80
CA GLY A 26 -7.22 -4.94 7.72
C GLY A 26 -7.02 -4.12 6.45
N GLN A 27 -6.16 -3.09 6.45
CA GLN A 27 -5.82 -2.34 5.25
C GLN A 27 -4.55 -2.87 4.57
N SER A 28 -4.43 -2.61 3.28
CA SER A 28 -3.29 -2.99 2.43
C SER A 28 -2.74 -1.74 1.73
N PHE A 29 -1.46 -1.79 1.37
CA PHE A 29 -0.73 -0.70 0.72
C PHE A 29 0.29 -1.28 -0.28
N GLY A 30 0.77 -0.44 -1.20
CA GLY A 30 1.76 -0.82 -2.22
C GLY A 30 1.16 -1.34 -3.53
N GLU A 31 -0.17 -1.47 -3.64
CA GLU A 31 -0.86 -1.94 -4.83
C GLU A 31 -0.63 -1.03 -6.03
N ALA A 32 -0.52 0.28 -5.80
CA ALA A 32 -0.19 1.24 -6.86
C ALA A 32 1.18 0.92 -7.50
N ALA A 33 2.19 0.58 -6.68
CA ALA A 33 3.51 0.19 -7.18
C ALA A 33 3.44 -1.09 -8.02
N VAL A 34 2.70 -2.08 -7.53
CA VAL A 34 2.53 -3.38 -8.22
C VAL A 34 1.79 -3.22 -9.54
N LEU A 35 0.66 -2.51 -9.56
CA LEU A 35 -0.18 -2.34 -10.74
C LEU A 35 0.47 -1.45 -11.81
N THR A 36 1.22 -0.43 -11.41
CA THR A 36 1.92 0.46 -12.36
C THR A 36 3.26 -0.10 -12.81
N MET A 37 3.74 -1.19 -12.18
CA MET A 37 5.08 -1.74 -12.35
C MET A 37 6.17 -0.66 -12.19
N ARG A 38 5.96 0.29 -11.27
CA ARG A 38 6.89 1.38 -11.01
C ARG A 38 7.19 1.46 -9.52
N PRO A 39 8.42 1.84 -9.14
CA PRO A 39 8.70 2.23 -7.76
C PRO A 39 7.74 3.35 -7.35
N PHE A 40 7.11 3.19 -6.18
CA PHE A 40 6.31 4.24 -5.58
C PHE A 40 7.17 4.90 -4.50
N PRO A 41 7.60 6.16 -4.67
CA PRO A 41 8.64 6.79 -3.85
C PRO A 41 8.07 7.28 -2.51
N VAL A 42 7.59 6.34 -1.70
CA VAL A 42 7.11 6.59 -0.33
C VAL A 42 7.94 5.78 0.66
N GLY A 43 8.27 6.42 1.78
CA GLY A 43 8.77 5.75 2.97
C GLY A 43 7.62 5.19 3.81
N VAL A 44 7.97 4.27 4.70
CA VAL A 44 7.05 3.73 5.69
C VAL A 44 7.64 3.93 7.08
N GLU A 45 6.84 4.49 7.98
CA GLU A 45 7.18 4.62 9.40
C GLU A 45 6.19 3.79 10.23
N VAL A 46 6.72 2.98 11.14
CA VAL A 46 5.91 2.15 12.04
C VAL A 46 5.55 2.98 13.28
N LEU A 47 4.25 3.19 13.52
CA LEU A 47 3.76 3.99 14.64
C LEU A 47 3.50 3.15 15.90
N THR A 48 3.17 1.87 15.72
CA THR A 48 2.96 0.90 16.81
C THR A 48 3.44 -0.49 16.39
N ASP A 49 3.66 -1.40 17.34
CA ASP A 49 4.01 -2.80 17.06
C ASP A 49 3.05 -3.40 16.02
N SER A 50 3.60 -3.68 14.83
CA SER A 50 2.83 -3.98 13.62
C SER A 50 3.23 -5.30 13.01
N TRP A 51 2.24 -6.04 12.53
CA TRP A 51 2.43 -7.27 11.77
C TRP A 51 2.00 -7.06 10.32
N LEU A 52 2.91 -7.33 9.41
CA LEU A 52 2.72 -7.16 7.97
C LEU A 52 2.83 -8.52 7.29
N ILE A 53 1.99 -8.73 6.27
CA ILE A 53 2.17 -9.81 5.31
C ILE A 53 2.63 -9.15 4.02
N GLN A 54 3.77 -9.59 3.52
CA GLN A 54 4.25 -9.23 2.19
C GLN A 54 3.81 -10.30 1.19
N MET A 55 3.38 -9.84 0.01
CA MET A 55 3.10 -10.70 -1.13
C MET A 55 4.02 -10.31 -2.29
N ALA A 56 4.48 -11.31 -3.05
CA ALA A 56 5.21 -11.05 -4.28
C ALA A 56 4.27 -10.44 -5.34
N SER A 57 4.78 -9.46 -6.10
CA SER A 57 4.01 -8.75 -7.13
C SER A 57 3.41 -9.70 -8.15
N GLU A 58 4.19 -10.68 -8.60
CA GLU A 58 3.79 -11.68 -9.59
C GLU A 58 2.63 -12.55 -9.08
N SER A 59 2.72 -13.00 -7.82
CA SER A 59 1.64 -13.77 -7.18
C SER A 59 0.38 -12.94 -6.99
N PHE A 60 0.51 -11.66 -6.61
CA PHE A 60 -0.63 -10.77 -6.47
C PHE A 60 -1.35 -10.54 -7.81
N LEU A 61 -0.59 -10.26 -8.88
CA LEU A 61 -1.14 -10.07 -10.21
C LEU A 61 -1.80 -11.35 -10.76
N ALA A 62 -1.19 -12.52 -10.53
CA ALA A 62 -1.78 -13.80 -10.90
C ALA A 62 -3.12 -14.04 -10.19
N GLU A 63 -3.22 -13.67 -8.91
CA GLU A 63 -4.47 -13.78 -8.15
C GLU A 63 -5.56 -12.81 -8.60
N LEU A 64 -5.19 -11.58 -8.97
CA LEU A 64 -6.14 -10.64 -9.57
C LEU A 64 -6.71 -11.16 -10.89
N ALA A 65 -5.88 -11.81 -11.72
CA ALA A 65 -6.32 -12.43 -12.96
C ALA A 65 -7.23 -13.64 -12.69
N ARG A 66 -6.95 -14.43 -11.64
CA ARG A 66 -7.74 -15.60 -11.25
C ARG A 66 -9.08 -15.24 -10.62
N VAL A 67 -9.14 -14.14 -9.86
CA VAL A 67 -10.34 -13.71 -9.13
C VAL A 67 -10.66 -12.24 -9.45
N PRO A 68 -11.34 -11.96 -10.58
CA PRO A 68 -11.60 -10.58 -11.04
C PRO A 68 -12.36 -9.70 -10.04
N ALA A 69 -13.17 -10.29 -9.14
CA ALA A 69 -13.83 -9.57 -8.06
C ALA A 69 -12.84 -8.86 -7.11
N LEU A 70 -11.61 -9.35 -6.98
CA LEU A 70 -10.55 -8.69 -6.21
C LEU A 70 -10.09 -7.39 -6.87
N VAL A 71 -10.12 -7.29 -8.19
CA VAL A 71 -9.73 -6.09 -8.93
C VAL A 71 -10.58 -4.90 -8.51
N PHE A 72 -11.90 -5.08 -8.40
CA PHE A 72 -12.79 -4.01 -7.95
C PHE A 72 -12.51 -3.56 -6.51
N LYS A 73 -12.10 -4.48 -5.61
CA LYS A 73 -11.69 -4.13 -4.24
C LYS A 73 -10.42 -3.29 -4.24
N VAL A 74 -9.43 -3.66 -5.05
CA VAL A 74 -8.18 -2.90 -5.19
C VAL A 74 -8.44 -1.52 -5.80
N LEU A 75 -9.25 -1.44 -6.86
CA LEU A 75 -9.64 -0.17 -7.47
C LEU A 75 -10.40 0.74 -6.50
N ALA A 76 -11.34 0.18 -5.72
CA ALA A 76 -12.07 0.94 -4.71
C ALA A 76 -11.17 1.46 -3.58
N ASN A 77 -10.09 0.74 -3.24
CA ASN A 77 -9.09 1.24 -2.30
C ASN A 77 -8.29 2.39 -2.91
N LEU A 78 -7.77 2.23 -4.13
CA LEU A 78 -6.99 3.28 -4.81
C LEU A 78 -7.79 4.56 -5.06
N ALA A 79 -9.07 4.43 -5.41
CA ALA A 79 -9.97 5.57 -5.58
C ALA A 79 -10.27 6.32 -4.27
N ARG A 80 -9.99 5.72 -3.11
CA ARG A 80 -10.15 6.33 -1.79
C ARG A 80 -8.94 7.19 -1.40
N LEU A 81 -7.80 7.00 -2.07
CA LEU A 81 -6.52 7.67 -1.81
C LEU A 81 -6.31 8.92 -2.67
N HIS A 82 -7.27 9.23 -3.55
CA HIS A 82 -7.32 10.41 -4.42
C HIS A 82 -8.55 11.24 -4.08
#